data_AF-A0A2N8E1Y5-F1
#
_entry.id   AF-A0A2N8E1Y5-F1
#
_cell.length_a   1.000
_cell.length_b   1.000
_cell.length_c   1.000
_cell.angle_alpha   90.00
_cell.angle_beta   90.00
_cell.angle_gamma   90.00
#
_symmetry.space_group_name_H-M   'P 1'
#
loop_
_entity.id
_entity.type
_entity.pdbx_description
1 polymer ?
#
loop_
_entity_poly.entity_id
_entity_poly.type
_entity_poly.pdbx_seq_one_letter_code
_entity_poly.pdbx_strand_id
1 'polypeptide(L)'
;MADRKHIPQDTKLRLFADAAGHCQRPDCLQPLFPAEMGGDKHIAEMAHVIPHGEKGPRHEERPAGEFEADSFENLLLLCPSCHTTIDKNSPSYNRSTLLMWKSNHLAALANKQGVYAYEERSQVRSAITAAMAENKAIHTRLAPCEGTSFEYDPESESANTWLHRMRNVILPNHFRVQRIITANQHHMDEAEHEAFAQYQEHVRGLVERHVCGVAGRAIRYPVQIDGIFA
;
A
#
# COMPACT_ATOMS: atom_id res chain seq x y z
N MET A 1 17.74 -29.96 13.15
CA MET A 1 16.64 -28.96 13.14
C MET A 1 16.98 -28.01 12.01
N ALA A 2 16.13 -27.91 10.98
CA ALA A 2 16.38 -26.99 9.87
C ALA A 2 16.53 -25.57 10.45
N ASP A 3 17.60 -24.88 10.05
CA ASP A 3 17.88 -23.52 10.44
C ASP A 3 16.66 -22.67 10.03
N ARG A 4 15.86 -22.23 11.01
CA ARG A 4 14.67 -21.43 10.73
C ARG A 4 15.18 -20.08 10.25
N LYS A 5 15.26 -19.90 8.93
CA LYS A 5 15.54 -18.61 8.33
C LYS A 5 14.54 -17.60 8.92
N HIS A 6 15.09 -16.52 9.44
CA HIS A 6 14.32 -15.44 9.99
C HIS A 6 13.59 -14.72 8.85
N ILE A 7 12.29 -14.44 9.00
CA ILE A 7 11.51 -13.67 8.01
C ILE A 7 12.23 -12.32 7.78
N PRO A 8 12.55 -11.95 6.52
CA PRO A 8 13.22 -10.69 6.20
C PRO A 8 12.54 -9.45 6.80
N GLN A 9 13.32 -8.46 7.22
CA GLN A 9 12.80 -7.28 7.94
C GLN A 9 11.83 -6.44 7.09
N ASP A 10 12.11 -6.29 5.80
CA ASP A 10 11.24 -5.68 4.80
C ASP A 10 9.88 -6.40 4.68
N THR A 11 9.87 -7.73 4.64
CA THR A 11 8.64 -8.53 4.66
C THR A 11 7.84 -8.28 5.95
N LYS A 12 8.51 -8.22 7.10
CA LYS A 12 7.85 -7.92 8.38
C LYS A 12 7.21 -6.54 8.36
N LEU A 13 7.96 -5.51 7.95
CA LEU A 13 7.45 -4.14 7.87
C LEU A 13 6.22 -4.05 6.95
N ARG A 14 6.28 -4.71 5.79
CA ARG A 14 5.15 -4.78 4.86
C ARG A 14 3.93 -5.46 5.48
N LEU A 15 4.11 -6.59 6.18
CA LEU A 15 3.01 -7.28 6.87
C LEU A 15 2.33 -6.39 7.92
N PHE A 16 3.10 -5.68 8.75
CA PHE A 16 2.54 -4.77 9.75
C PHE A 16 1.80 -3.58 9.12
N ALA A 17 2.37 -3.00 8.05
CA ALA A 17 1.74 -1.90 7.32
C ALA A 17 0.40 -2.33 6.71
N ASP A 18 0.37 -3.49 6.04
CA ASP A 18 -0.81 -4.02 5.36
C ASP A 18 -1.87 -4.57 6.32
N ALA A 19 -1.47 -4.96 7.53
CA ALA A 19 -2.39 -5.32 8.61
C ALA A 19 -2.96 -4.08 9.32
N ALA A 20 -2.37 -2.89 9.12
CA ALA A 20 -2.67 -1.66 9.87
C ALA A 20 -2.70 -1.88 11.38
N GLY A 21 -1.82 -2.74 11.91
CA GLY A 21 -1.74 -3.05 13.33
C GLY A 21 -2.89 -3.89 13.90
N HIS A 22 -3.71 -4.54 13.07
CA HIS A 22 -4.84 -5.37 13.51
C HIS A 22 -4.75 -6.80 12.97
N CYS A 23 -5.28 -7.77 13.71
CA CYS A 23 -5.38 -9.16 13.26
C CYS A 23 -6.15 -9.28 11.94
N GLN A 24 -5.61 -10.01 10.96
CA GLN A 24 -6.21 -10.13 9.63
C GLN A 24 -7.37 -11.12 9.52
N ARG A 25 -7.75 -11.79 10.62
CA ARG A 25 -8.98 -12.60 10.65
C ARG A 25 -10.21 -11.68 10.65
N PRO A 26 -11.17 -11.86 9.70
CA PRO A 26 -12.30 -10.94 9.51
C PRO A 26 -13.12 -10.63 10.78
N ASP A 27 -13.41 -11.64 11.59
CA ASP A 27 -14.25 -11.47 12.79
C ASP A 27 -13.46 -11.13 14.06
N CYS A 28 -12.13 -11.05 13.97
CA CYS A 28 -11.29 -10.77 15.13
C CYS A 28 -10.90 -9.29 15.19
N LEU A 29 -10.16 -8.83 14.17
CA LEU A 29 -9.64 -7.45 14.08
C LEU A 29 -9.02 -6.92 15.38
N GLN A 30 -8.50 -7.80 16.24
CA GLN A 30 -7.94 -7.38 17.53
C GLN A 30 -6.70 -6.50 17.30
N PRO A 31 -6.52 -5.40 18.05
CA PRO A 31 -5.30 -4.62 18.04
C PRO A 31 -4.08 -5.50 18.36
N LEU A 32 -3.04 -5.38 17.55
CA LEU A 32 -1.81 -6.15 17.70
C LEU A 32 -0.78 -5.46 18.60
N PHE A 33 -1.01 -4.21 18.98
CA PHE A 33 -0.24 -3.43 19.96
C PHE A 33 -1.13 -3.11 21.17
N PRO A 34 -1.26 -4.03 22.14
CA PRO A 34 -2.17 -3.82 23.27
C PRO A 34 -1.67 -2.69 24.18
N ALA A 35 -2.59 -1.85 24.64
CA ALA A 35 -2.27 -0.75 25.55
C ALA A 35 -1.72 -1.26 26.89
N GLU A 36 -2.17 -2.44 27.32
CA GLU A 36 -1.72 -3.13 28.54
C GLU A 36 -0.24 -3.55 28.46
N MET A 37 0.32 -3.61 27.24
CA MET A 37 1.74 -3.90 27.00
C MET A 37 2.58 -2.64 26.75
N GLY A 38 2.00 -1.45 26.93
CA GLY A 38 2.68 -0.16 26.70
C GLY A 38 2.45 0.43 25.30
N GLY A 39 1.77 -0.28 24.39
CA GLY A 39 1.45 0.20 23.04
C GLY A 39 2.63 0.22 22.05
N ASP A 40 3.85 -0.04 22.51
CA ASP A 40 5.07 -0.15 21.70
C ASP A 40 5.45 -1.61 21.39
N LYS A 41 4.97 -2.55 22.21
CA LYS A 41 5.13 -4.00 22.01
C LYS A 41 3.93 -4.60 21.30
N HIS A 42 4.19 -5.55 20.41
CA HIS A 42 3.14 -6.26 19.70
C HIS A 42 3.00 -7.73 20.13
N ILE A 43 1.78 -8.26 19.98
CA ILE A 43 1.45 -9.69 20.10
C ILE A 43 1.34 -10.38 18.72
N ALA A 44 1.59 -9.64 17.64
CA ALA A 44 1.44 -10.16 16.28
C ALA A 44 2.32 -11.38 16.01
N GLU A 45 1.76 -12.35 15.29
CA GLU A 45 2.45 -13.51 14.77
C GLU A 45 2.32 -13.54 13.24
N MET A 46 3.44 -13.76 12.55
CA MET A 46 3.49 -13.97 11.10
C MET A 46 3.15 -15.43 10.82
N ALA A 47 1.89 -15.69 10.51
CA ALA A 47 1.39 -17.01 10.23
C ALA A 47 1.66 -17.40 8.78
N HIS A 48 2.19 -18.60 8.57
CA HIS A 48 2.34 -19.19 7.24
C HIS A 48 0.99 -19.72 6.75
N VAL A 49 0.58 -19.32 5.55
CA VAL A 49 -0.54 -19.96 4.85
C VAL A 49 -0.15 -21.40 4.54
N ILE A 50 1.00 -21.60 3.90
CA ILE A 50 1.63 -22.92 3.71
C ILE A 50 2.96 -22.96 4.49
N PRO A 51 3.16 -23.94 5.39
CA PRO A 51 4.29 -23.99 6.30
C PRO A 51 5.58 -24.40 5.60
N HIS A 52 6.72 -24.18 6.26
CA HIS A 52 8.03 -24.72 5.85
C HIS A 52 8.09 -26.25 5.90
N GLY A 53 7.66 -26.83 7.02
CA GLY A 53 7.84 -28.26 7.30
C GLY A 53 6.79 -29.14 6.62
N GLU A 54 7.21 -30.34 6.23
CA GLU A 54 6.36 -31.36 5.60
C GLU A 54 5.20 -31.85 6.49
N LYS A 55 5.38 -31.71 7.81
CA LYS A 55 4.38 -32.09 8.82
C LYS A 55 3.53 -30.91 9.30
N GLY A 56 3.70 -29.74 8.69
CA GLY A 56 2.95 -28.55 9.08
C GLY A 56 1.51 -28.59 8.54
N PRO A 57 0.62 -27.77 9.13
CA PRO A 57 -0.77 -27.66 8.66
C PRO A 57 -0.83 -27.21 7.21
N ARG A 58 -1.69 -27.84 6.38
CA ARG A 58 -1.87 -27.50 4.94
C ARG A 58 -0.66 -27.77 4.05
N HIS A 59 0.36 -28.50 4.50
CA HIS A 59 1.53 -28.78 3.66
C HIS A 59 1.15 -29.44 2.32
N GLU A 60 0.13 -30.29 2.33
CA GLU A 60 -0.45 -30.95 1.17
C GLU A 60 -1.02 -30.00 0.10
N GLU A 61 -1.31 -28.74 0.46
CA GLU A 61 -1.79 -27.70 -0.46
C GLU A 61 -0.64 -26.89 -1.11
N ARG A 62 0.62 -27.25 -0.84
CA ARG A 62 1.79 -26.58 -1.41
C ARG A 62 1.80 -26.72 -2.95
N PRO A 63 2.02 -25.62 -3.70
CA PRO A 63 2.22 -25.69 -5.15
C PRO A 63 3.39 -26.59 -5.54
N ALA A 64 3.30 -27.22 -6.72
CA ALA A 64 4.44 -27.89 -7.32
C ALA A 64 5.51 -26.85 -7.76
N GLY A 65 6.79 -27.20 -7.61
CA GLY A 65 7.92 -26.36 -8.01
C GLY A 65 8.56 -25.58 -6.85
N GLU A 66 9.31 -24.53 -7.19
CA GLU A 66 9.93 -23.64 -6.21
C GLU A 66 8.85 -22.91 -5.40
N PHE A 67 9.03 -22.89 -4.08
CA PHE A 67 8.07 -22.31 -3.15
C PHE A 67 8.78 -21.58 -2.01
N GLU A 68 8.64 -20.26 -1.99
CA GLU A 68 9.21 -19.41 -0.95
C GLU A 68 8.21 -19.25 0.20
N ALA A 69 8.38 -20.06 1.24
CA ALA A 69 7.48 -20.07 2.39
C ALA A 69 7.47 -18.73 3.16
N ASP A 70 8.59 -18.01 3.19
CA ASP A 70 8.70 -16.71 3.88
C ASP A 70 8.34 -15.51 2.98
N SER A 71 7.78 -15.76 1.80
CA SER A 71 7.26 -14.71 0.92
C SER A 71 6.14 -13.94 1.61
N PHE A 72 6.05 -12.64 1.30
CA PHE A 72 4.95 -11.81 1.77
C PHE A 72 3.61 -12.45 1.40
N GLU A 73 3.47 -12.93 0.16
CA GLU A 73 2.26 -13.52 -0.40
C GLU A 73 1.77 -14.74 0.39
N ASN A 74 2.69 -15.51 0.99
CA ASN A 74 2.38 -16.69 1.79
C ASN A 74 2.21 -16.41 3.30
N LEU A 75 2.39 -15.17 3.75
CA LEU A 75 2.28 -14.77 5.15
C LEU A 75 1.04 -13.91 5.41
N LEU A 76 0.39 -14.12 6.55
CA LEU A 76 -0.63 -13.22 7.10
C LEU A 76 -0.31 -12.90 8.56
N LEU A 77 -0.78 -11.75 9.05
CA LEU A 77 -0.52 -11.26 10.39
C LEU A 77 -1.72 -11.52 11.31
N LEU A 78 -1.53 -12.33 12.34
CA LEU A 78 -2.60 -12.76 13.25
C LEU A 78 -2.24 -12.47 14.71
N CYS A 79 -3.24 -12.43 15.58
CA CYS A 79 -3.00 -12.55 17.03
C CYS A 79 -2.71 -14.02 17.40
N PRO A 80 -2.07 -14.30 18.55
CA PRO A 80 -1.65 -15.65 18.91
C PRO A 80 -2.80 -16.66 19.00
N SER A 81 -3.97 -16.19 19.46
CA SER A 81 -5.17 -17.01 19.55
C SER A 81 -5.66 -17.44 18.17
N CYS A 82 -5.75 -16.52 17.22
CA CYS A 82 -6.20 -16.83 15.86
C CYS A 82 -5.19 -17.70 15.12
N HIS A 83 -3.88 -17.44 15.27
CA HIS A 83 -2.84 -18.27 14.68
C HIS A 83 -2.93 -19.71 15.20
N THR A 84 -3.02 -19.89 16.53
CA THR A 84 -3.21 -21.20 17.15
C THR A 84 -4.46 -21.91 16.63
N THR A 85 -5.58 -21.19 16.45
CA THR A 85 -6.83 -21.76 15.93
C THR A 85 -6.67 -22.31 14.51
N ILE A 86 -6.05 -21.55 13.60
CA ILE A 86 -5.92 -21.98 12.20
C ILE A 86 -4.96 -23.16 12.03
N ASP A 87 -3.95 -23.28 12.89
CA ASP A 87 -2.99 -24.36 12.84
C ASP A 87 -3.53 -25.65 13.45
N LYS A 88 -4.28 -25.54 14.56
CA LYS A 88 -4.90 -26.72 15.20
C LYS A 88 -6.12 -27.26 14.44
N ASN A 89 -6.74 -26.46 13.58
CA ASN A 89 -7.91 -26.87 12.80
C ASN A 89 -7.72 -26.61 11.29
N SER A 90 -6.57 -27.03 10.76
CA SER A 90 -6.24 -26.82 9.35
C SER A 90 -7.30 -27.30 8.34
N PRO A 91 -8.09 -28.38 8.58
CA PRO A 91 -9.14 -28.76 7.64
C PRO A 91 -10.25 -27.71 7.48
N SER A 92 -10.53 -26.91 8.52
CA SER A 92 -11.51 -25.80 8.43
C SER A 92 -10.91 -24.48 7.96
N TYR A 93 -9.58 -24.37 7.94
CA TYR A 93 -8.85 -23.16 7.55
C TYR A 93 -7.79 -23.54 6.51
N ASN A 94 -8.26 -23.89 5.32
CA ASN A 94 -7.43 -24.26 4.17
C ASN A 94 -6.70 -23.04 3.57
N ARG A 95 -5.81 -23.29 2.61
CA ARG A 95 -5.02 -22.24 1.94
C ARG A 95 -5.89 -21.12 1.37
N SER A 96 -6.96 -21.46 0.67
CA SER A 96 -7.82 -20.46 0.01
C SER A 96 -8.52 -19.55 1.01
N THR A 97 -8.95 -20.10 2.16
CA THR A 97 -9.57 -19.32 3.24
C THR A 97 -8.61 -18.27 3.80
N LEU A 98 -7.35 -18.64 4.08
CA LEU A 98 -6.38 -17.71 4.65
C LEU A 98 -5.95 -16.63 3.65
N LEU A 99 -5.79 -16.99 2.37
CA LEU A 99 -5.54 -16.00 1.30
C LEU A 99 -6.73 -15.05 1.13
N MET A 100 -7.95 -15.55 1.24
CA MET A 100 -9.16 -14.73 1.22
C MET A 100 -9.21 -13.77 2.41
N TRP A 101 -8.84 -14.19 3.62
CA TRP A 101 -8.77 -13.30 4.79
C TRP A 101 -7.82 -12.13 4.55
N LYS A 102 -6.61 -12.43 4.06
CA LYS A 102 -5.62 -11.41 3.73
C LYS A 102 -6.14 -10.43 2.68
N SER A 103 -6.72 -10.94 1.59
CA SER A 103 -7.31 -10.12 0.52
C SER A 103 -8.45 -9.24 1.04
N ASN A 104 -9.37 -9.80 1.81
CA ASN A 104 -10.51 -9.07 2.39
C ASN A 104 -10.06 -7.98 3.36
N HIS A 105 -9.01 -8.23 4.15
CA HIS A 105 -8.45 -7.23 5.06
C HIS A 105 -7.89 -6.03 4.29
N LEU A 106 -7.11 -6.29 3.24
CA LEU A 106 -6.56 -5.25 2.36
C LEU A 106 -7.68 -4.46 1.67
N ALA A 107 -8.71 -5.14 1.17
CA ALA A 107 -9.87 -4.51 0.56
C ALA A 107 -10.65 -3.64 1.57
N ALA A 108 -10.86 -4.13 2.80
CA ALA A 108 -11.53 -3.37 3.85
C ALA A 108 -10.75 -2.11 4.24
N LEU A 109 -9.42 -2.19 4.31
CA LEU A 109 -8.56 -1.02 4.56
C LEU A 109 -8.63 -0.02 3.40
N ALA A 110 -8.61 -0.50 2.16
CA ALA A 110 -8.77 0.35 0.98
C ALA A 110 -10.12 1.08 1.00
N ASN A 111 -11.20 0.36 1.29
CA ASN A 111 -12.54 0.93 1.44
C ASN A 111 -12.57 2.00 2.55
N LYS A 112 -11.96 1.74 3.71
CA LYS A 112 -11.88 2.75 4.81
C LYS A 112 -11.06 3.99 4.44
N GLN A 113 -10.17 3.88 3.44
CA GLN A 113 -9.36 4.99 2.92
C GLN A 113 -10.04 5.75 1.76
N GLY A 114 -11.31 5.42 1.43
CA GLY A 114 -12.06 6.06 0.37
C GLY A 114 -11.73 5.54 -1.03
N VAL A 115 -11.13 4.35 -1.14
CA VAL A 115 -10.87 3.66 -2.40
C VAL A 115 -11.99 2.64 -2.63
N TYR A 116 -12.94 3.00 -3.49
CA TYR A 116 -14.09 2.17 -3.85
C TYR A 116 -14.12 1.93 -5.36
N ALA A 117 -14.77 0.85 -5.80
CA ALA A 117 -15.29 0.77 -7.17
C ALA A 117 -16.63 1.53 -7.20
N TYR A 118 -16.60 2.77 -7.69
CA TYR A 118 -17.76 3.62 -7.79
C TYR A 118 -18.70 3.17 -8.92
N GLU A 119 -19.98 3.43 -8.75
CA GLU A 119 -21.00 3.12 -9.74
C GLU A 119 -20.92 4.08 -10.93
N GLU A 120 -20.62 5.36 -10.68
CA GLU A 120 -20.64 6.42 -11.68
C GLU A 120 -19.27 7.08 -11.88
N ARG A 121 -18.90 7.37 -13.15
CA ARG A 121 -17.68 8.11 -13.53
C ARG A 121 -17.52 9.43 -12.76
N SER A 122 -18.63 10.15 -12.59
CA SER A 122 -18.65 11.44 -11.88
C SER A 122 -18.23 11.34 -10.41
N GLN A 123 -18.53 10.22 -9.75
CA GLN A 123 -18.11 9.96 -8.37
C GLN A 123 -16.60 9.72 -8.28
N VAL A 124 -16.05 8.94 -9.23
CA VAL A 124 -14.59 8.73 -9.35
C VAL A 124 -13.89 10.07 -9.53
N ARG A 125 -14.38 10.90 -10.45
CA ARG A 125 -13.86 12.24 -10.73
C ARG A 125 -13.89 13.13 -9.49
N SER A 126 -15.00 13.13 -8.75
CA SER A 126 -15.12 13.90 -7.50
C SER A 126 -14.09 13.46 -6.46
N ALA A 127 -13.90 12.15 -6.29
CA ALA A 127 -12.92 11.61 -5.34
C ALA A 127 -11.47 11.97 -5.70
N ILE A 128 -11.12 11.88 -6.99
CA ILE A 128 -9.80 12.27 -7.50
C ILE A 128 -9.57 13.78 -7.32
N THR A 129 -10.56 14.60 -7.67
CA THR A 129 -10.49 16.07 -7.53
C THR A 129 -10.28 16.46 -6.07
N ALA A 130 -11.02 15.86 -5.14
CA ALA A 130 -10.87 16.11 -3.71
C ALA A 130 -9.46 15.73 -3.21
N ALA A 131 -8.93 14.58 -3.64
CA ALA A 131 -7.59 14.13 -3.27
C ALA A 131 -6.47 15.00 -3.89
N MET A 132 -6.67 15.57 -5.08
CA MET A 132 -5.69 16.44 -5.76
C MET A 132 -5.74 17.90 -5.32
N ALA A 133 -6.83 18.36 -4.69
CA ALA A 133 -7.02 19.77 -4.35
C ALA A 133 -5.89 20.34 -3.48
N GLU A 134 -5.48 19.58 -2.46
CA GLU A 134 -4.38 19.97 -1.58
C GLU A 134 -3.03 19.98 -2.32
N ASN A 135 -2.77 18.98 -3.17
CA ASN A 135 -1.56 18.91 -3.99
C ASN A 135 -1.44 20.13 -4.89
N LYS A 136 -2.53 20.51 -5.57
CA LYS A 136 -2.58 21.70 -6.43
C LYS A 136 -2.30 22.97 -5.63
N ALA A 137 -2.96 23.13 -4.47
CA ALA A 137 -2.77 24.30 -3.62
C ALA A 137 -1.33 24.43 -3.09
N ILE A 138 -0.69 23.31 -2.71
CA ILE A 138 0.72 23.28 -2.30
C ILE A 138 1.63 23.60 -3.48
N HIS A 139 1.41 22.95 -4.64
CA HIS A 139 2.23 23.18 -5.82
C HIS A 139 2.18 24.66 -6.26
N THR A 140 1.00 25.26 -6.33
CA THR A 140 0.85 26.69 -6.70
C THR A 140 1.58 27.63 -5.74
N ARG A 141 1.63 27.32 -4.44
CA ARG A 141 2.23 28.21 -3.43
C ARG A 141 3.71 27.95 -3.16
N LEU A 142 4.16 26.71 -3.28
CA LEU A 142 5.43 26.24 -2.72
C LEU A 142 6.32 25.53 -3.74
N ALA A 143 5.83 25.20 -4.94
CA ALA A 143 6.70 24.60 -5.94
C ALA A 143 7.81 25.57 -6.33
N PRO A 144 9.08 25.12 -6.43
CA PRO A 144 10.15 25.95 -6.96
C PRO A 144 9.76 26.41 -8.37
N CYS A 145 9.54 27.71 -8.56
CA CYS A 145 9.13 28.26 -9.84
C CYS A 145 10.20 27.94 -10.90
N GLU A 146 9.85 27.23 -11.98
CA GLU A 146 10.64 27.29 -13.20
C GLU A 146 10.50 28.73 -13.75
N GLY A 147 11.54 29.56 -13.58
CA GLY A 147 11.72 30.77 -14.39
C GLY A 147 11.38 32.15 -13.80
N THR A 148 11.23 32.31 -12.48
CA THR A 148 11.38 33.64 -11.86
C THR A 148 12.51 33.59 -10.85
N SER A 149 13.26 34.69 -10.74
CA SER A 149 14.53 34.86 -10.03
C SER A 149 14.43 34.61 -8.52
N PHE A 150 14.14 33.37 -8.14
CA PHE A 150 14.47 32.81 -6.85
C PHE A 150 15.74 32.01 -7.11
N GLU A 151 16.87 32.50 -6.61
CA GLU A 151 18.07 31.67 -6.53
C GLU A 151 17.67 30.40 -5.78
N TYR A 152 17.74 29.25 -6.45
CA TYR A 152 17.53 27.95 -5.84
C TYR A 152 18.63 27.77 -4.80
N ASP A 153 18.33 28.17 -3.56
CA ASP A 153 19.13 27.86 -2.40
C ASP A 153 18.59 26.55 -1.80
N PRO A 154 19.28 25.42 -2.00
CA PRO A 154 18.87 24.13 -1.46
C PRO A 154 18.85 24.09 0.08
N GLU A 155 19.48 25.06 0.75
CA GLU A 155 19.46 25.21 2.20
C GLU A 155 18.35 26.15 2.71
N SER A 156 17.63 26.81 1.79
CA SER A 156 16.53 27.71 2.17
C SER A 156 15.39 26.97 2.87
N GLU A 157 14.73 27.65 3.81
CA GLU A 157 13.53 27.13 4.49
C GLU A 157 12.41 26.76 3.50
N SER A 158 12.34 27.42 2.34
CA SER A 158 11.35 27.14 1.30
C SER A 158 11.63 25.83 0.57
N ALA A 159 12.89 25.51 0.24
CA ALA A 159 13.28 24.23 -0.35
C ALA A 159 13.01 23.06 0.61
N ASN A 160 13.32 23.24 1.89
CA ASN A 160 13.01 22.27 2.95
C ASN A 160 11.51 22.07 3.13
N THR A 161 10.73 23.16 3.12
CA THR A 161 9.27 23.10 3.21
C THR A 161 8.66 22.38 2.01
N TRP A 162 9.15 22.64 0.80
CA TRP A 162 8.72 21.93 -0.40
C TRP A 162 9.00 20.43 -0.31
N LEU A 163 10.22 20.05 0.07
CA LEU A 163 10.60 18.65 0.22
C LEU A 163 9.74 17.94 1.27
N HIS A 164 9.45 18.60 2.38
CA HIS A 164 8.60 18.07 3.44
C HIS A 164 7.15 17.88 2.96
N ARG A 165 6.57 18.87 2.27
CA ARG A 165 5.22 18.76 1.69
C ARG A 165 5.15 17.72 0.59
N MET A 166 6.21 17.58 -0.20
CA MET A 166 6.32 16.55 -1.23
C MET A 166 6.20 15.15 -0.63
N ARG A 167 6.96 14.86 0.42
CA ARG A 167 7.01 13.54 1.08
C ARG A 167 5.75 13.24 1.90
N ASN A 168 5.21 14.23 2.61
CA ASN A 168 4.17 13.99 3.61
C ASN A 168 2.75 14.29 3.12
N VAL A 169 2.59 14.97 1.97
CA VAL A 169 1.27 15.33 1.44
C VAL A 169 1.14 14.95 -0.03
N ILE A 170 2.02 15.49 -0.90
CA ILE A 170 1.86 15.34 -2.36
C ILE A 170 1.94 13.88 -2.79
N LEU A 171 3.03 13.17 -2.42
CA LEU A 171 3.20 11.75 -2.76
C LEU A 171 2.10 10.85 -2.16
N PRO A 172 1.76 10.96 -0.86
CA PRO A 172 0.63 10.22 -0.28
C PRO A 172 -0.69 10.42 -1.04
N ASN A 173 -1.02 11.66 -1.43
CA ASN A 173 -2.22 11.95 -2.21
C ASN A 173 -2.12 11.40 -3.64
N HIS A 174 -0.94 11.39 -4.27
CA HIS A 174 -0.74 10.73 -5.56
C HIS A 174 -0.99 9.22 -5.48
N PHE A 175 -0.46 8.54 -4.44
CA PHE A 175 -0.73 7.13 -4.21
C PHE A 175 -2.22 6.86 -3.99
N ARG A 176 -2.90 7.73 -3.23
CA ARG A 176 -4.36 7.64 -3.06
C ARG A 176 -5.09 7.74 -4.39
N VAL A 177 -4.73 8.70 -5.24
CA VAL A 177 -5.34 8.85 -6.57
C VAL A 177 -5.05 7.66 -7.47
N GLN A 178 -3.84 7.13 -7.49
CA GLN A 178 -3.53 5.91 -8.25
C GLN A 178 -4.42 4.74 -7.82
N ARG A 179 -4.62 4.56 -6.51
CA ARG A 179 -5.49 3.51 -5.99
C ARG A 179 -6.96 3.72 -6.37
N ILE A 180 -7.45 4.96 -6.32
CA ILE A 180 -8.81 5.30 -6.78
C ILE A 180 -8.95 4.94 -8.27
N ILE A 181 -8.02 5.37 -9.13
CA ILE A 181 -8.10 5.08 -10.57
C ILE A 181 -8.01 3.57 -10.83
N THR A 182 -7.08 2.86 -10.18
CA THR A 182 -6.94 1.40 -10.32
C THR A 182 -8.22 0.65 -9.94
N ALA A 183 -8.92 1.07 -8.88
CA ALA A 183 -10.18 0.46 -8.48
C ALA A 183 -11.36 0.75 -9.43
N ASN A 184 -11.20 1.70 -10.36
CA ASN A 184 -12.25 2.18 -11.26
C ASN A 184 -11.86 2.06 -12.74
N GLN A 185 -10.94 1.16 -13.08
CA GLN A 185 -10.50 0.97 -14.48
C GLN A 185 -11.62 0.51 -15.40
N HIS A 186 -12.67 -0.14 -14.88
CA HIS A 186 -13.85 -0.55 -15.66
C HIS A 186 -14.62 0.63 -16.26
N HIS A 187 -14.42 1.84 -15.73
CA HIS A 187 -15.02 3.05 -16.26
C HIS A 187 -14.17 3.73 -17.34
N MET A 188 -12.90 3.34 -17.53
CA MET A 188 -11.95 4.09 -18.35
C MET A 188 -12.10 3.81 -19.85
N ASP A 189 -11.82 4.83 -20.66
CA ASP A 189 -11.57 4.68 -22.10
C ASP A 189 -10.08 4.47 -22.42
N GLU A 190 -9.75 4.22 -23.70
CA GLU A 190 -8.38 3.96 -24.15
C GLU A 190 -7.43 5.15 -23.90
N ALA A 191 -7.90 6.38 -24.09
CA ALA A 191 -7.10 7.59 -23.88
C ALA A 191 -6.83 7.82 -22.39
N GLU A 192 -7.82 7.54 -21.53
CA GLU A 192 -7.68 7.57 -20.09
C GLU A 192 -6.71 6.50 -19.60
N HIS A 193 -6.71 5.30 -20.20
CA HIS A 193 -5.74 4.25 -19.90
C HIS A 193 -4.31 4.69 -20.21
N GLU A 194 -4.08 5.32 -21.35
CA GLU A 194 -2.78 5.86 -21.72
C GLU A 194 -2.34 6.98 -20.76
N ALA A 195 -3.23 7.94 -20.48
CA ALA A 195 -2.95 9.03 -19.55
C ALA A 195 -2.61 8.51 -18.14
N PHE A 196 -3.30 7.47 -17.68
CA PHE A 196 -3.03 6.85 -16.39
C PHE A 196 -1.68 6.15 -16.35
N ALA A 197 -1.27 5.47 -17.43
CA ALA A 197 0.05 4.85 -17.52
C ALA A 197 1.18 5.90 -17.42
N GLN A 198 1.03 7.04 -18.14
CA GLN A 198 1.97 8.16 -18.02
C GLN A 198 1.98 8.76 -16.61
N TYR A 199 0.81 8.86 -15.98
CA TYR A 199 0.73 9.34 -14.60
C TYR A 199 1.42 8.41 -13.61
N GLN A 200 1.37 7.09 -13.82
CA GLN A 200 2.12 6.13 -13.01
C GLN A 200 3.63 6.35 -13.11
N GLU A 201 4.16 6.55 -14.32
CA GLU A 201 5.58 6.89 -14.53
C GLU A 201 5.96 8.23 -13.90
N HIS A 202 5.11 9.25 -14.01
CA HIS A 202 5.31 10.53 -13.34
C HIS A 202 5.48 10.37 -11.83
N VAL A 203 4.57 9.64 -11.17
CA VAL A 203 4.63 9.41 -9.72
C VAL A 203 5.86 8.58 -9.34
N ARG A 204 6.22 7.54 -10.11
CA ARG A 204 7.46 6.78 -9.89
C ARG A 204 8.69 7.69 -9.90
N GLY A 205 8.78 8.58 -10.88
CA GLY A 205 9.87 9.55 -10.96
C GLY A 205 9.90 10.55 -9.80
N LEU A 206 8.74 10.99 -9.30
CA LEU A 206 8.68 11.82 -8.09
C LEU A 206 9.21 11.07 -6.86
N VAL A 207 8.85 9.79 -6.70
CA VAL A 207 9.36 8.95 -5.60
C VAL A 207 10.87 8.77 -5.71
N GLU A 208 11.38 8.42 -6.90
CA GLU A 208 12.82 8.27 -7.12
C GLU A 208 13.58 9.54 -6.74
N ARG A 209 13.11 10.71 -7.19
CA ARG A 209 13.74 12.00 -6.89
C ARG A 209 13.67 12.36 -5.41
N HIS A 210 12.47 12.31 -4.83
CA HIS A 210 12.23 12.92 -3.52
C HIS A 210 12.37 11.97 -2.35
N VAL A 211 12.27 10.66 -2.57
CA VAL A 211 12.43 9.62 -1.54
C VAL A 211 13.78 8.92 -1.67
N CYS A 212 14.15 8.50 -2.89
CA CYS A 212 15.36 7.71 -3.12
C CYS A 212 16.61 8.56 -3.45
N GLY A 213 16.45 9.85 -3.70
CA GLY A 213 17.57 10.74 -4.07
C GLY A 213 18.14 10.49 -5.48
N VAL A 214 17.40 9.81 -6.35
CA VAL A 214 17.82 9.50 -7.72
C VAL A 214 17.35 10.62 -8.66
N ALA A 215 18.29 11.35 -9.25
CA ALA A 215 17.98 12.43 -10.19
C ALA A 215 17.70 11.90 -11.62
N GLY A 216 16.87 12.62 -12.38
CA GLY A 216 16.87 12.53 -13.86
C GLY A 216 15.82 11.65 -14.54
N ARG A 217 14.83 11.08 -13.82
CA ARG A 217 13.85 10.15 -14.42
C ARG A 217 12.38 10.60 -14.35
N ALA A 218 12.08 11.69 -13.64
CA ALA A 218 10.71 12.17 -13.52
C ALA A 218 10.23 12.85 -14.81
N ILE A 219 9.26 12.24 -15.48
CA ILE A 219 8.51 12.88 -16.56
C ILE A 219 7.56 13.95 -15.97
N ARG A 220 7.13 14.89 -16.81
CA ARG A 220 6.18 15.95 -16.40
C ARG A 220 4.81 15.34 -16.06
N TYR A 221 4.08 16.04 -15.20
CA TYR A 221 2.70 15.67 -14.86
C TYR A 221 1.83 15.66 -16.13
N PRO A 222 1.12 14.57 -16.44
CA PRO A 222 0.21 14.51 -17.58
C PRO A 222 -1.07 15.30 -17.29
N VAL A 223 -1.23 16.44 -17.95
CA VAL A 223 -2.38 17.36 -17.80
C VAL A 223 -3.74 16.69 -18.05
N GLN A 224 -3.77 15.62 -18.84
CA GLN A 224 -4.96 14.81 -19.11
C GLN A 224 -5.58 14.25 -17.83
N ILE A 225 -4.80 14.06 -16.77
CA ILE A 225 -5.31 13.58 -15.46
C ILE A 225 -6.27 14.60 -14.82
N ASP A 226 -6.16 15.90 -15.13
CA ASP A 226 -7.15 16.88 -14.64
C ASP A 226 -8.55 16.65 -15.24
N GLY A 227 -8.60 16.04 -16.42
CA GLY A 227 -9.82 15.69 -17.17
C GLY A 227 -10.27 14.24 -17.02
N ILE A 228 -9.58 13.41 -16.24
CA ILE A 228 -9.91 11.98 -16.15
C ILE A 228 -11.33 11.77 -15.57
N PHE A 229 -12.06 10.79 -16.11
CA PHE A 229 -13.45 10.48 -15.79
C PHE A 229 -14.43 11.65 -15.99
N ALA A 230 -14.10 12.60 -16.86
CA ALA A 230 -15.03 13.66 -17.28
C ALA A 230 -16.21 13.10 -18.10
#